data_AF-A0A3E2TIV9-F1
#
_entry.id   AF-A0A3E2TIV9-F1
#
_cell.length_a   1.000
_cell.length_b   1.000
_cell.length_c   1.000
_cell.angle_alpha   90.00
_cell.angle_beta   90.00
_cell.angle_gamma   90.00
#
_symmetry.space_group_name_H-M   'P 1'
#
loop_
_entity.id
_entity.type
_entity.pdbx_description
1 polymer ?
#
loop_
_entity_poly.entity_id
_entity_poly.type
_entity_poly.pdbx_seq_one_letter_code
_entity_poly.pdbx_strand_id
1 'polypeptide(L)'
;MISGFIEEKLTDEQLEGFLEHIENCQDCYDELEVYYMITIGLMQLDEDHTGTMDLKKNLKDFISEQNKELYMRKRLAARRHFAKRAGIVILAVILAFCSHTLLFSEQEIHTLNDFKDAAAVSLYAFWFGKDAVTEDMGDISETSDVSSGRLYFEQHYPVILPAGFSVEQRGLPDGGNMIEKELIVK
;
A
#
# COMPACT_ATOMS: atom_id res chain seq x y z
N MET A 1 41.58 16.71 17.84
CA MET A 1 40.68 15.55 17.91
C MET A 1 40.31 15.23 19.36
N ILE A 2 41.27 15.21 20.29
CA ILE A 2 41.04 14.97 21.72
C ILE A 2 39.98 15.89 22.34
N SER A 3 40.08 17.21 22.17
CA SER A 3 39.07 18.16 22.70
C SER A 3 37.67 17.90 22.15
N GLY A 4 37.56 17.63 20.85
CA GLY A 4 36.30 17.27 20.20
C GLY A 4 35.71 15.95 20.70
N PHE A 5 36.55 14.98 21.08
CA PHE A 5 36.11 13.73 21.70
C PHE A 5 35.53 13.96 23.10
N ILE A 6 36.23 14.72 23.95
CA ILE A 6 35.79 15.03 25.32
C ILE A 6 34.52 15.87 25.32
N GLU A 7 34.39 16.80 24.38
CA GLU A 7 33.19 17.62 24.22
C GLU A 7 32.05 16.91 23.45
N GLU A 8 32.23 15.64 23.05
CA GLU A 8 31.27 14.85 22.26
C GLU A 8 30.83 15.53 20.94
N LYS A 9 31.74 16.29 20.31
CA LYS A 9 31.49 17.04 19.06
C LYS A 9 31.98 16.35 17.79
N LEU A 10 32.53 15.13 17.90
CA LEU A 10 32.98 14.37 16.74
C LEU A 10 31.79 13.77 15.97
N THR A 11 31.87 13.76 14.64
CA THR A 11 30.92 12.99 13.81
C THR A 11 31.17 11.49 13.97
N ASP A 12 30.19 10.65 13.60
CA ASP A 12 30.32 9.19 13.71
C ASP A 12 31.58 8.63 12.99
N GLU A 13 31.96 9.21 11.85
CA GLU A 13 33.17 8.84 11.08
C GLU A 13 34.47 9.27 11.79
N GLN A 14 34.47 10.48 12.34
CA GLN A 14 35.63 11.01 13.07
C GLN A 14 35.83 10.31 14.39
N LEU A 15 34.74 10.00 15.09
CA LEU A 15 34.74 9.29 16.36
C LEU A 15 35.26 7.86 16.16
N GLU A 16 34.83 7.15 15.11
CA GLU A 16 35.36 5.83 14.79
C GLU A 16 36.86 5.86 14.51
N GLY A 17 37.32 6.75 13.62
CA GLY A 17 38.74 6.85 13.31
C GLY A 17 39.59 7.27 14.52
N PHE A 18 39.04 8.08 15.41
CA PHE A 18 39.69 8.43 16.67
C PHE A 18 39.79 7.24 17.62
N LEU A 19 38.70 6.48 17.80
CA LEU A 19 38.67 5.30 18.68
C LEU A 19 39.59 4.18 18.18
N GLU A 20 39.62 3.93 16.87
CA GLU A 20 40.56 2.98 16.25
C GLU A 20 42.02 3.41 16.44
N HIS A 21 42.29 4.72 16.35
CA HIS A 21 43.64 5.24 16.53
C HIS A 21 44.15 5.08 17.97
N ILE A 22 43.35 5.45 18.98
CA ILE A 22 43.75 5.33 20.39
C ILE A 22 43.83 3.88 20.87
N GLU A 23 43.13 2.95 20.21
CA GLU A 23 43.25 1.51 20.48
C GLU A 23 44.61 0.96 20.00
N ASN A 24 45.15 1.52 18.91
CA ASN A 24 46.38 1.06 18.28
C ASN A 24 47.63 1.91 18.62
N CYS A 25 47.47 3.05 19.27
CA CYS A 25 48.55 4.00 19.57
C CYS A 25 48.56 4.37 21.07
N GLN A 26 49.49 3.77 21.82
CA GLN A 26 49.62 4.00 23.26
C GLN A 26 49.97 5.46 23.59
N ASP A 27 50.87 6.09 22.83
CA ASP A 27 51.28 7.47 23.08
C ASP A 27 50.09 8.45 23.00
N CYS A 28 49.19 8.23 22.03
CA CYS A 28 47.98 9.05 21.88
C CYS A 28 46.92 8.72 22.93
N TYR A 29 46.85 7.47 23.40
CA TYR A 29 46.01 7.10 24.54
C TYR A 29 46.48 7.78 25.82
N ASP A 30 47.78 7.80 26.08
CA ASP A 30 48.37 8.44 27.26
C ASP A 30 48.15 9.97 27.22
N GLU A 31 48.29 10.59 26.05
CA GLU A 31 47.97 12.01 25.84
C GLU A 31 46.48 12.30 26.14
N LEU A 32 45.57 11.47 25.61
CA LEU A 32 44.13 11.55 25.90
C LEU A 32 43.86 11.38 27.40
N GLU A 33 44.53 10.45 28.06
CA GLU A 33 44.37 10.18 29.49
C GLU A 33 44.75 11.40 30.34
N VAL A 34 45.93 11.98 30.07
CA VAL A 34 46.38 13.19 30.77
C VAL A 34 45.43 14.36 30.53
N TYR A 35 45.04 14.58 29.27
CA TYR A 35 44.15 15.68 28.94
C TYR A 35 42.76 15.53 29.59
N TYR A 36 42.18 14.32 29.57
CA TYR A 36 40.93 14.02 30.24
C TYR A 36 41.02 14.24 31.76
N MET A 37 42.08 13.75 32.41
CA MET A 37 42.28 13.96 33.84
C MET A 37 42.39 15.43 34.21
N ILE A 38 43.05 16.25 33.41
CA ILE A 38 43.15 17.70 33.64
C ILE A 38 41.77 18.35 33.47
N THR A 39 41.08 18.12 32.36
CA THR A 39 39.81 18.78 32.06
C THR A 39 38.71 18.37 33.04
N ILE A 40 38.54 17.07 33.28
CA ILE A 40 37.53 16.56 34.20
C ILE A 40 37.93 16.84 35.66
N GLY A 41 39.21 16.72 35.99
CA GLY A 41 39.71 17.02 37.34
C GLY A 41 39.51 18.48 37.73
N LEU A 42 39.65 19.43 36.79
CA LEU A 42 39.35 20.84 37.05
C LEU A 42 37.86 21.08 37.29
N MET A 43 36.97 20.47 36.48
CA MET A 43 35.52 20.61 36.68
C MET A 43 35.05 20.04 38.02
N GLN A 44 35.67 18.96 38.49
CA GLN A 44 35.37 18.35 39.80
C GLN A 44 35.88 19.14 41.01
N LEU A 45 36.83 20.07 40.83
CA LEU A 45 37.25 20.97 41.89
C LEU A 45 36.29 22.15 42.03
N ASP A 46 35.62 22.53 40.94
CA ASP A 46 34.61 23.58 40.93
C ASP A 46 33.25 23.11 41.47
N GLU A 47 32.91 21.83 41.27
CA GLU A 47 31.76 21.18 41.89
C GLU A 47 32.22 20.56 43.22
N ASP A 48 31.70 20.99 44.38
CA ASP A 48 32.05 20.51 45.76
C ASP A 48 31.79 18.98 45.96
N HIS A 49 32.43 18.12 45.18
CA HIS A 49 32.22 16.68 45.10
C HIS A 49 33.31 15.97 45.89
N THR A 50 32.95 15.57 47.11
CA THR A 50 33.83 14.95 48.12
C THR A 50 34.01 13.44 47.95
N GLY A 51 33.86 12.91 46.73
CA GLY A 51 34.00 11.48 46.42
C GLY A 51 35.35 11.17 45.78
N THR A 52 35.98 10.05 46.15
CA THR A 52 37.20 9.56 45.49
C THR A 52 36.88 9.07 44.07
N MET A 53 37.02 9.99 43.13
CA MET A 53 36.99 9.85 41.68
C MET A 53 38.05 8.94 41.07
N ASP A 54 37.78 7.69 40.64
CA ASP A 54 38.74 6.98 39.77
C ASP A 54 38.61 7.46 38.33
N LEU A 55 39.28 8.56 38.01
CA LEU A 55 39.27 9.22 36.70
C LEU A 55 39.71 8.28 35.57
N LYS A 56 40.66 7.37 35.86
CA LYS A 56 41.16 6.40 34.88
C LYS A 56 40.09 5.39 34.51
N LYS A 57 39.34 4.89 35.50
CA LYS A 57 38.21 4.01 35.24
C LYS A 57 37.12 4.72 34.45
N ASN A 58 36.78 5.95 34.82
CA ASN A 58 35.76 6.72 34.12
C ASN A 58 36.11 6.96 32.64
N LEU A 59 37.38 7.26 32.34
CA LEU A 59 37.82 7.41 30.94
C LEU A 59 37.61 6.12 30.14
N LYS A 60 37.96 4.96 30.72
CA LYS A 60 37.75 3.67 30.06
C LYS A 60 36.27 3.38 29.82
N ASP A 61 35.44 3.64 30.83
CA ASP A 61 34.00 3.46 30.73
C ASP A 61 33.42 4.38 29.65
N PHE A 62 33.85 5.65 29.62
CA PHE A 62 33.48 6.64 28.60
C PHE A 62 33.85 6.20 27.18
N ILE A 63 35.10 5.77 26.95
CA ILE A 63 35.55 5.24 25.66
C ILE A 63 34.71 4.02 25.25
N SER A 64 34.43 3.12 26.18
CA SER A 64 33.65 1.91 25.91
C SER A 64 32.20 2.22 25.53
N GLU A 65 31.61 3.23 26.15
CA GLU A 65 30.25 3.68 25.90
C GLU A 65 30.12 4.32 24.53
N GLN A 66 31.03 5.24 24.18
CA GLN A 66 31.08 5.87 22.86
C GLN A 66 31.26 4.83 21.74
N ASN A 67 32.15 3.85 21.94
CA ASN A 67 32.33 2.72 21.00
C ASN A 67 31.04 1.90 20.83
N LYS A 68 30.38 1.55 21.94
CA LYS A 68 29.14 0.78 21.92
C LYS A 68 28.01 1.55 21.24
N GLU A 69 27.90 2.84 21.48
CA GLU A 69 26.88 3.68 20.87
C GLU A 69 27.07 3.77 19.36
N LEU A 70 28.29 4.03 18.90
CA LEU A 70 28.63 4.01 17.48
C LEU A 70 28.25 2.68 16.83
N TYR A 71 28.62 1.56 17.44
CA TYR A 71 28.29 0.24 16.93
C TYR A 71 26.76 0.04 16.80
N MET A 72 25.99 0.47 17.80
CA MET A 72 24.53 0.37 17.77
C MET A 72 23.91 1.27 16.69
N ARG A 73 24.37 2.53 16.56
CA ARG A 73 23.92 3.47 15.53
C ARG A 73 24.14 2.91 14.12
N LYS A 74 25.34 2.39 13.84
CA LYS A 74 25.68 1.74 12.56
C LYS A 74 24.83 0.50 12.31
N ARG A 75 24.66 -0.35 13.31
CA ARG A 75 23.85 -1.57 13.19
C ARG A 75 22.38 -1.26 12.91
N LEU A 76 21.84 -0.20 13.51
CA LEU A 76 20.47 0.26 13.24
C LEU A 76 20.34 0.89 11.85
N ALA A 77 21.32 1.66 11.40
CA ALA A 77 21.35 2.20 10.04
C ALA A 77 21.37 1.07 9.00
N ALA A 78 22.28 0.10 9.15
CA ALA A 78 22.35 -1.06 8.27
C ALA A 78 21.03 -1.84 8.25
N ARG A 79 20.46 -2.15 9.42
CA ARG A 79 19.16 -2.85 9.51
C ARG A 79 18.03 -2.08 8.82
N ARG A 80 18.00 -0.74 8.91
CA ARG A 80 17.01 0.08 8.19
C ARG A 80 17.15 -0.06 6.67
N HIS A 81 18.37 -0.08 6.14
CA HIS A 81 18.58 -0.30 4.70
C HIS A 81 18.10 -1.68 4.24
N PHE A 82 18.41 -2.74 5.00
CA PHE A 82 17.93 -4.09 4.70
C PHE A 82 16.40 -4.19 4.80
N ALA A 83 15.80 -3.65 5.85
CA ALA A 83 14.35 -3.67 6.04
C ALA A 83 13.61 -2.94 4.91
N LYS A 84 14.10 -1.77 4.46
CA LYS A 84 13.53 -1.05 3.31
C LYS A 84 13.58 -1.89 2.03
N ARG A 85 14.73 -2.50 1.73
CA ARG A 85 14.88 -3.37 0.55
C ARG A 85 13.97 -4.59 0.62
N ALA A 86 13.89 -5.25 1.78
CA ALA A 86 13.00 -6.39 1.99
C ALA A 86 11.52 -6.00 1.81
N GLY A 87 11.10 -4.84 2.33
CA GLY A 87 9.74 -4.33 2.17
C GLY A 87 9.34 -4.13 0.70
N ILE A 88 10.24 -3.60 -0.13
CA ILE A 88 10.00 -3.43 -1.58
C ILE A 88 9.80 -4.78 -2.26
N VAL A 89 10.63 -5.78 -1.95
CA VAL A 89 10.51 -7.12 -2.54
C VAL A 89 9.20 -7.79 -2.13
N ILE A 90 8.83 -7.71 -0.85
CA ILE A 90 7.56 -8.27 -0.35
C ILE A 90 6.37 -7.62 -1.05
N LEU A 91 6.36 -6.28 -1.19
CA LEU A 91 5.29 -5.57 -1.90
C LEU A 91 5.20 -6.02 -3.36
N ALA A 92 6.33 -6.18 -4.05
CA ALA A 92 6.35 -6.65 -5.44
C ALA A 92 5.77 -8.07 -5.58
N VAL A 93 6.09 -8.98 -4.66
CA VAL A 93 5.54 -10.34 -4.64
C VAL A 93 4.03 -10.32 -4.41
N ILE A 94 3.55 -9.49 -3.48
CA ILE A 94 2.11 -9.34 -3.21
C ILE A 94 1.39 -8.82 -4.47
N LEU A 95 1.92 -7.79 -5.13
CA LEU A 95 1.33 -7.24 -6.35
C LEU A 95 1.30 -8.27 -7.49
N ALA A 96 2.38 -9.03 -7.67
CA ALA A 96 2.44 -10.10 -8.66
C ALA A 96 1.37 -11.18 -8.36
N PHE A 97 1.27 -11.60 -7.10
CA PHE A 97 0.26 -12.57 -6.67
C PHE A 97 -1.17 -12.03 -6.88
N CYS A 98 -1.45 -10.80 -6.47
CA CYS A 98 -2.73 -10.14 -6.70
C CYS A 98 -3.06 -10.08 -8.21
N SER A 99 -2.11 -9.67 -9.05
CA SER A 99 -2.31 -9.63 -10.50
C SER A 99 -2.64 -11.01 -11.08
N HIS A 100 -1.96 -12.06 -10.60
CA HIS A 100 -2.24 -13.43 -11.01
C HIS A 100 -3.65 -13.87 -10.60
N THR A 101 -4.08 -13.57 -9.36
CA THR A 101 -5.44 -13.89 -8.90
C THR A 101 -6.52 -13.13 -9.68
N LEU A 102 -6.26 -11.89 -10.06
CA LEU A 102 -7.21 -11.09 -10.85
C LEU A 102 -7.33 -11.62 -12.28
N LEU A 103 -6.22 -11.93 -12.94
CA LEU A 103 -6.23 -12.55 -14.29
C LEU A 103 -6.92 -13.92 -14.29
N PHE A 104 -6.70 -14.72 -13.24
CA PHE A 104 -7.38 -16.01 -13.10
C PHE A 104 -8.90 -15.85 -12.92
N SER A 105 -9.34 -14.80 -12.21
CA SER A 105 -10.77 -14.52 -12.01
C SER A 105 -11.50 -14.13 -13.30
N GLU A 106 -10.85 -13.41 -14.23
CA GLU A 106 -11.45 -13.10 -15.53
C GLU A 106 -11.72 -14.37 -16.34
N GLN A 107 -10.83 -15.36 -16.27
CA GLN A 107 -11.01 -16.63 -16.97
C GLN A 107 -12.23 -17.41 -16.45
N GLU A 108 -12.48 -17.42 -15.14
CA GLU A 108 -13.70 -18.01 -14.57
C GLU A 108 -14.97 -17.23 -14.97
N ILE A 109 -14.93 -15.89 -14.97
CA ILE A 109 -16.07 -15.05 -15.35
C ILE A 109 -16.51 -15.31 -16.80
N HIS A 110 -15.56 -15.45 -17.74
CA HIS A 110 -15.88 -15.77 -19.13
C HIS A 110 -16.60 -17.12 -19.26
N THR A 111 -16.11 -18.17 -18.60
CA THR A 111 -16.77 -19.49 -18.65
C THR A 111 -18.17 -19.50 -18.03
N LEU A 112 -18.39 -18.70 -16.99
CA LEU A 112 -19.70 -18.59 -16.34
C LEU A 112 -20.70 -17.86 -17.22
N ASN A 113 -20.27 -16.80 -17.93
CA ASN A 113 -21.10 -16.09 -18.88
C ASN A 113 -21.43 -16.97 -20.10
N ASP A 114 -20.47 -17.68 -20.66
CA ASP A 114 -20.69 -18.62 -21.77
C ASP A 114 -21.72 -19.70 -21.38
N PHE A 115 -21.62 -20.24 -20.14
CA PHE A 115 -22.60 -21.20 -19.62
C PHE A 115 -24.00 -20.60 -19.47
N LYS A 116 -24.08 -19.37 -18.93
CA LYS A 116 -25.35 -18.66 -18.73
C LYS A 116 -26.03 -18.35 -20.06
N ASP A 117 -25.24 -17.96 -21.05
CA ASP A 117 -25.72 -17.65 -22.40
C ASP A 117 -26.19 -18.92 -23.11
N ALA A 118 -25.44 -20.03 -23.02
CA ALA A 118 -25.84 -21.33 -23.55
C ALA A 118 -27.13 -21.87 -22.89
N ALA A 119 -27.26 -21.72 -21.57
CA ALA A 119 -28.46 -22.12 -20.83
C ALA A 119 -29.66 -21.26 -21.21
N ALA A 120 -29.48 -19.94 -21.39
CA ALA A 120 -30.52 -19.03 -21.83
C ALA A 120 -31.06 -19.41 -23.22
N VAL A 121 -30.17 -19.72 -24.17
CA VAL A 121 -30.54 -20.18 -25.52
C VAL A 121 -31.31 -21.50 -25.46
N SER A 122 -30.86 -22.46 -24.63
CA SER A 122 -31.56 -23.74 -24.47
C SER A 122 -32.95 -23.58 -23.88
N LEU A 123 -33.12 -22.71 -22.88
CA LEU A 123 -34.42 -22.41 -22.27
C LEU A 123 -35.36 -21.71 -23.24
N TYR A 124 -34.83 -20.76 -24.02
CA TYR A 124 -35.59 -20.07 -25.05
C TYR A 124 -36.09 -21.02 -26.14
N ALA A 125 -35.20 -21.85 -26.68
CA ALA A 125 -35.55 -22.88 -27.66
C ALA A 125 -36.57 -23.90 -27.11
N PHE A 126 -36.45 -24.25 -25.82
CA PHE A 126 -37.38 -25.14 -25.15
C PHE A 126 -38.79 -24.53 -25.01
N TRP A 127 -38.89 -23.23 -24.69
CA TRP A 127 -40.17 -22.55 -24.48
C TRP A 127 -40.86 -22.08 -25.76
N PHE A 128 -40.08 -21.61 -26.74
CA PHE A 128 -40.61 -20.98 -27.97
C PHE A 128 -40.52 -21.88 -29.21
N GLY A 129 -39.91 -23.07 -29.10
CA GLY A 129 -39.76 -24.00 -30.21
C GLY A 129 -38.49 -23.75 -31.03
N LYS A 130 -37.90 -24.83 -31.54
CA LYS A 130 -36.57 -24.86 -32.19
C LYS A 130 -36.47 -24.01 -33.46
N ASP A 131 -37.60 -23.74 -34.10
CA ASP A 131 -37.68 -23.08 -35.40
C ASP A 131 -37.58 -21.54 -35.30
N ALA A 132 -37.70 -20.98 -34.08
CA ALA A 132 -37.57 -19.54 -33.83
C ALA A 132 -36.11 -19.06 -33.66
N VAL A 133 -35.16 -19.98 -33.43
CA VAL A 133 -33.76 -19.62 -33.11
C VAL A 133 -32.95 -19.22 -34.36
N THR A 134 -33.40 -19.61 -35.55
CA THR A 134 -32.62 -19.46 -36.79
C THR A 134 -32.93 -18.22 -37.62
N GLU A 135 -33.97 -17.44 -37.27
CA GLU A 135 -34.35 -16.25 -38.05
C GLU A 135 -33.82 -14.92 -37.49
N ASP A 136 -33.42 -14.83 -36.22
CA ASP A 136 -33.11 -13.52 -35.59
C ASP A 136 -31.84 -13.52 -34.69
N MET A 137 -30.85 -14.34 -35.01
CA MET A 137 -29.50 -14.24 -34.42
C MET A 137 -28.51 -13.65 -35.44
N GLY A 138 -28.84 -12.46 -35.94
CA GLY A 138 -27.87 -11.53 -36.52
C GLY A 138 -27.48 -10.52 -35.45
N ASP A 139 -26.21 -10.55 -35.02
CA ASP A 139 -25.54 -9.53 -34.21
C ASP A 139 -26.32 -8.94 -33.03
N ILE A 140 -26.34 -9.67 -31.89
CA ILE A 140 -26.45 -9.02 -30.58
C ILE A 140 -25.05 -8.95 -29.97
N SER A 141 -24.17 -8.23 -30.66
CA SER A 141 -23.06 -7.53 -30.02
C SER A 141 -23.44 -6.07 -29.91
N GLU A 142 -23.23 -5.51 -28.72
CA GLU A 142 -23.38 -4.10 -28.36
C GLU A 142 -24.79 -3.59 -28.00
N THR A 143 -24.92 -3.36 -26.69
CA THR A 143 -25.64 -2.23 -26.11
C THR A 143 -27.14 -2.14 -26.38
N SER A 144 -27.93 -2.72 -25.48
CA SER A 144 -29.21 -2.09 -25.17
C SER A 144 -29.55 -2.33 -23.71
N ASP A 145 -29.62 -1.23 -22.96
CA ASP A 145 -30.09 -1.16 -21.58
C ASP A 145 -31.20 -2.18 -21.30
N VAL A 146 -31.00 -2.99 -20.26
CA VAL A 146 -31.98 -3.95 -19.72
C VAL A 146 -33.34 -3.28 -19.45
N SER A 147 -33.34 -1.96 -19.26
CA SER A 147 -34.50 -1.09 -19.11
C SER A 147 -35.40 -1.01 -20.36
N SER A 148 -34.81 -0.97 -21.56
CA SER A 148 -35.57 -0.82 -22.82
C SER A 148 -36.26 -2.13 -23.24
N GLY A 149 -35.61 -3.28 -23.02
CA GLY A 149 -36.24 -4.58 -23.29
C GLY A 149 -37.46 -4.86 -22.41
N ARG A 150 -37.44 -4.35 -21.17
CA ARG A 150 -38.56 -4.51 -20.22
C ARG A 150 -39.80 -3.70 -20.60
N LEU A 151 -39.62 -2.51 -21.20
CA LEU A 151 -40.71 -1.62 -21.63
C LEU A 151 -41.48 -2.15 -22.83
N TYR A 152 -40.81 -2.75 -23.82
CA TYR A 152 -41.48 -3.41 -24.95
C TYR A 152 -42.30 -4.63 -24.52
N PHE A 153 -41.81 -5.37 -23.51
CA PHE A 153 -42.47 -6.59 -23.04
C PHE A 153 -43.78 -6.29 -22.28
N GLU A 154 -43.82 -5.26 -21.44
CA GLU A 154 -45.05 -4.86 -20.72
C GLU A 154 -46.10 -4.24 -21.65
N GLN A 155 -45.70 -3.62 -22.76
CA GLN A 155 -46.63 -2.94 -23.66
C GLN A 155 -47.38 -3.89 -24.60
N HIS A 156 -46.78 -5.04 -24.94
CA HIS A 156 -47.36 -5.99 -25.89
C HIS A 156 -47.94 -7.27 -25.27
N TYR A 157 -47.61 -7.58 -24.01
CA TYR A 157 -48.10 -8.79 -23.33
C TYR A 157 -48.49 -8.47 -21.88
N PRO A 158 -49.77 -8.16 -21.59
CA PRO A 158 -50.19 -7.91 -20.22
C PRO A 158 -50.02 -9.20 -19.41
N VAL A 159 -49.25 -9.12 -18.33
CA VAL A 159 -49.11 -10.21 -17.36
C VAL A 159 -50.48 -10.44 -16.71
N ILE A 160 -51.15 -11.54 -17.06
CA ILE A 160 -52.36 -11.98 -16.37
C ILE A 160 -51.91 -12.54 -15.02
N LEU A 161 -52.02 -11.73 -13.98
CA LEU A 161 -51.81 -12.17 -12.60
C LEU A 161 -52.97 -13.09 -12.17
N PRO A 162 -52.70 -14.21 -11.46
CA PRO A 162 -53.75 -15.01 -10.86
C PRO A 162 -54.57 -14.17 -9.86
N ALA A 163 -55.86 -14.48 -9.74
CA ALA A 163 -56.81 -13.71 -8.92
C ALA A 163 -56.29 -13.52 -7.48
N GLY A 164 -56.03 -12.26 -7.10
CA GLY A 164 -55.63 -11.89 -5.73
C GLY A 164 -54.42 -10.96 -5.59
N PHE A 165 -53.70 -10.63 -6.68
CA PHE A 165 -52.60 -9.66 -6.64
C PHE A 165 -53.00 -8.35 -7.33
N SER A 166 -52.96 -7.25 -6.58
CA SER A 166 -53.11 -5.89 -7.11
C SER A 166 -51.76 -5.17 -7.06
N VAL A 167 -51.32 -4.62 -8.18
CA VAL A 167 -50.15 -3.73 -8.25
C VAL A 167 -50.64 -2.29 -8.16
N GLU A 168 -50.18 -1.53 -7.16
CA GLU A 168 -50.40 -0.08 -7.10
C GLU A 168 -49.64 0.58 -8.27
N GLN A 169 -50.38 1.01 -9.30
CA GLN A 169 -49.84 1.88 -10.33
C GLN A 169 -49.71 3.31 -9.79
N ARG A 170 -48.52 3.68 -9.34
CA ARG A 170 -48.21 5.05 -8.93
C ARG A 170 -47.65 5.84 -10.12
N GLY A 171 -48.51 6.66 -10.73
CA GLY A 171 -48.19 7.94 -11.38
C GLY A 171 -47.45 7.92 -12.74
N LEU A 172 -48.23 7.89 -13.83
CA LEU A 172 -47.79 8.38 -15.15
C LEU A 172 -47.73 9.93 -15.13
N PRO A 173 -46.68 10.60 -15.64
CA PRO A 173 -46.79 11.98 -16.06
C PRO A 173 -47.57 12.08 -17.38
N ASP A 174 -48.42 13.10 -17.45
CA ASP A 174 -49.39 13.38 -18.50
C ASP A 174 -48.75 13.50 -19.89
N GLY A 175 -49.43 12.93 -20.89
CA GLY A 175 -48.95 12.86 -22.26
C GLY A 175 -49.08 14.21 -22.97
N GLY A 176 -47.95 14.71 -23.48
CA GLY A 176 -47.89 15.94 -24.27
C GLY A 176 -46.90 15.83 -25.42
N ASN A 177 -47.37 15.25 -26.54
CA ASN A 177 -47.12 15.66 -27.93
C ASN A 177 -45.66 15.72 -28.42
N MET A 178 -45.16 14.68 -29.13
CA MET A 178 -44.11 14.87 -30.14
C MET A 178 -44.21 13.84 -31.28
N ILE A 179 -45.10 14.08 -32.23
CA ILE A 179 -44.91 13.75 -33.66
C ILE A 179 -45.44 15.04 -34.33
N GLU A 180 -44.72 15.79 -35.16
CA GLU A 180 -44.29 15.36 -36.48
C GLU A 180 -43.52 16.52 -37.18
N LYS A 181 -42.42 16.17 -37.83
CA LYS A 181 -41.85 16.71 -39.09
C LYS A 181 -41.67 18.22 -39.30
N GLU A 182 -40.45 18.55 -39.71
CA GLU A 182 -40.14 19.70 -40.56
C GLU A 182 -41.10 19.79 -41.76
N LEU A 183 -41.60 20.99 -42.06
CA LEU A 183 -41.58 21.59 -43.40
C LEU A 183 -42.04 23.07 -43.37
N ILE A 184 -41.30 23.93 -44.08
CA ILE A 184 -41.68 25.22 -44.71
C ILE A 184 -41.36 26.53 -43.95
N VAL A 185 -40.20 27.10 -44.30
CA VAL A 185 -39.99 28.42 -44.96
C VAL A 185 -41.07 29.49 -44.73
N LYS A 186 -40.78 30.50 -43.89
CA LYS A 186 -40.36 31.86 -44.30
C LYS A 186 -40.00 32.71 -43.08
#